data_AF-A0A511ZLH5-F1
#
_entry.id   AF-A0A511ZLH5-F1
#
_cell.length_a   1.000
_cell.length_b   1.000
_cell.length_c   1.000
_cell.angle_alpha   90.00
_cell.angle_beta   90.00
_cell.angle_gamma   90.00
#
_symmetry.space_group_name_H-M   'P 1'
#
loop_
_entity.id
_entity.type
_entity.pdbx_description
1 polymer ?
#
loop_
_entity_poly.entity_id
_entity_poly.type
_entity_poly.pdbx_seq_one_letter_code
_entity_poly.pdbx_strand_id
1 'polypeptide(L)'
;MLPDKYIADLLVRMSHYSNAIENNTITLPETVSIIVHSVIPNNVSLREFYEIDNHQYAMEYVLSANILEEKFSIDTLLKMHEILMDKLHHEKGSLNHNIMLF
;
A
#
# COMPACT_ATOMS: atom_id res chain seq x y z
N MET A 1 -20.47 -9.46 -0.22
CA MET A 1 -19.21 -8.91 0.32
C MET A 1 -18.23 -10.07 0.44
N LEU A 2 -16.96 -9.89 0.03
CA LEU A 2 -15.93 -10.92 0.22
C LEU A 2 -15.67 -11.09 1.73
N PRO A 3 -15.31 -12.30 2.21
CA PRO A 3 -14.95 -12.48 3.62
C PRO A 3 -13.71 -11.67 4.00
N ASP A 4 -13.68 -11.09 5.20
CA ASP A 4 -12.57 -10.25 5.68
C ASP A 4 -11.21 -10.94 5.58
N LYS A 5 -11.18 -12.25 5.86
CA LYS A 5 -9.96 -13.06 5.73
C LYS A 5 -9.42 -13.11 4.29
N TYR A 6 -10.31 -13.07 3.30
CA TYR A 6 -9.90 -13.08 1.88
C TYR A 6 -9.35 -11.72 1.47
N ILE A 7 -9.96 -10.62 1.93
CA ILE A 7 -9.45 -9.27 1.72
C ILE A 7 -8.07 -9.10 2.38
N ALA A 8 -7.89 -9.58 3.61
CA ALA A 8 -6.60 -9.54 4.29
C ALA A 8 -5.51 -10.33 3.54
N ASP A 9 -5.80 -11.56 3.05
CA ASP A 9 -4.85 -12.33 2.24
C ASP A 9 -4.50 -11.61 0.93
N LEU A 10 -5.49 -11.00 0.28
CA LEU A 10 -5.28 -10.20 -0.93
C LEU A 10 -4.35 -9.01 -0.66
N LEU A 11 -4.64 -8.21 0.37
CA LEU A 11 -3.83 -7.04 0.76
C LEU A 11 -2.39 -7.42 1.09
N VAL A 12 -2.19 -8.55 1.79
CA VAL A 12 -0.86 -9.10 2.08
C VAL A 12 -0.10 -9.42 0.79
N ARG A 13 -0.72 -10.16 -0.13
CA ARG A 13 -0.04 -10.56 -1.38
C ARG A 13 0.26 -9.36 -2.26
N MET A 14 -0.70 -8.45 -2.42
CA MET A 14 -0.50 -7.25 -3.23
C MET A 14 0.64 -6.40 -2.67
N SER A 15 0.61 -6.10 -1.36
CA SER A 15 1.64 -5.26 -0.74
C SER A 15 3.02 -5.91 -0.75
N HIS A 16 3.12 -7.23 -0.60
CA HIS A 16 4.41 -7.91 -0.70
C HIS A 16 4.97 -7.88 -2.14
N TYR A 17 4.18 -8.33 -3.11
CA TYR A 17 4.71 -8.52 -4.48
C TYR A 17 4.92 -7.21 -5.22
N SER A 18 4.10 -6.19 -4.96
CA SER A 18 4.28 -4.85 -5.53
C SER A 18 5.61 -4.24 -5.09
N ASN A 19 5.79 -4.08 -3.78
CA ASN A 19 7.01 -3.49 -3.23
C ASN A 19 8.26 -4.33 -3.54
N ALA A 20 8.15 -5.66 -3.67
CA ALA A 20 9.29 -6.50 -4.07
C ALA A 20 9.80 -6.20 -5.50
N ILE A 21 8.94 -5.76 -6.43
CA ILE A 21 9.35 -5.28 -7.77
C ILE A 21 10.24 -4.03 -7.64
N GLU A 22 10.01 -3.23 -6.60
CA GLU A 22 10.72 -1.99 -6.31
C GLU A 22 11.94 -2.18 -5.40
N ASN A 23 12.35 -3.43 -5.18
CA ASN A 23 13.49 -3.86 -4.35
C ASN A 23 13.26 -3.72 -2.83
N ASN A 24 12.01 -3.68 -2.37
CA ASN A 24 11.71 -3.90 -0.95
C ASN A 24 12.05 -5.36 -0.59
N THR A 25 12.77 -5.55 0.51
CA THR A 25 13.27 -6.88 0.92
C THR A 25 12.41 -7.59 1.97
N ILE A 26 11.34 -6.95 2.45
CA ILE A 26 10.41 -7.54 3.42
C ILE A 26 9.75 -8.78 2.82
N THR A 27 9.89 -9.90 3.52
CA THR A 27 9.38 -11.20 3.08
C THR A 27 7.87 -11.31 3.27
N LEU A 28 7.22 -12.23 2.55
CA LEU A 28 5.77 -12.45 2.68
C LEU A 28 5.32 -12.73 4.14
N PRO A 29 6.00 -13.56 4.95
CA PRO A 29 5.65 -13.74 6.37
C PRO A 29 5.81 -12.47 7.22
N GLU A 30 6.76 -11.61 6.88
CA GLU A 30 6.96 -10.32 7.54
C GLU A 30 5.86 -9.34 7.15
N THR A 31 5.44 -9.31 5.87
CA THR A 31 4.25 -8.56 5.43
C THR A 31 2.98 -9.01 6.16
N VAL A 32 2.81 -10.32 6.41
CA VAL A 32 1.72 -10.83 7.26
C VAL A 32 1.81 -10.27 8.68
N SER A 33 3.01 -10.22 9.25
CA SER A 33 3.23 -9.68 10.60
C SER A 33 2.83 -8.20 10.67
N ILE A 34 3.19 -7.42 9.66
CA ILE A 34 2.84 -5.99 9.56
C ILE A 34 1.32 -5.81 9.41
N ILE A 35 0.71 -6.42 8.40
CA ILE A 35 -0.67 -6.13 7.99
C ILE A 35 -1.70 -6.81 8.91
N VAL A 36 -1.49 -8.10 9.22
CA VAL A 36 -2.50 -8.90 9.95
C VAL A 36 -2.30 -8.82 11.46
N HIS A 37 -1.05 -8.71 11.92
CA HIS A 37 -0.73 -8.73 13.34
C HIS A 37 -0.31 -7.37 13.90
N SER A 38 -0.16 -6.34 13.06
CA SER A 38 0.32 -5.02 13.46
C SER A 38 1.64 -5.08 14.23
N VAL A 39 2.53 -6.00 13.83
CA VAL A 39 3.84 -6.22 14.42
C VAL A 39 4.92 -5.85 13.39
N ILE A 40 5.85 -5.00 13.82
CA ILE A 40 7.02 -4.63 13.02
C ILE A 40 8.09 -5.74 13.18
N PRO A 41 8.53 -6.38 12.08
CA PRO A 41 9.59 -7.39 12.14
C PRO A 41 10.93 -6.81 12.59
N ASN A 42 11.80 -7.66 13.14
CA ASN A 42 13.15 -7.24 13.52
C ASN A 42 14.00 -7.00 12.25
N ASN A 43 14.90 -6.01 12.29
CA ASN A 43 15.85 -5.68 11.20
C ASN A 43 15.26 -5.19 9.87
N VAL A 44 14.05 -4.65 9.85
CA VAL A 44 13.51 -3.94 8.67
C VAL A 44 13.87 -2.45 8.72
N SER A 45 14.10 -1.84 7.57
CA SER A 45 14.25 -0.38 7.51
C SER A 45 12.89 0.31 7.66
N LEU A 46 12.88 1.53 8.21
CA LEU A 46 11.65 2.34 8.30
C LEU A 46 11.07 2.66 6.92
N ARG A 47 11.94 2.83 5.91
CA ARG A 47 11.51 3.06 4.52
C ARG A 47 10.70 1.87 4.02
N GLU A 48 11.27 0.67 4.08
CA GLU A 48 10.59 -0.54 3.57
C GLU A 48 9.32 -0.85 4.36
N PHE A 49 9.32 -0.57 5.67
CA PHE A 49 8.11 -0.67 6.48
C PHE A 49 7.00 0.27 5.96
N TYR A 50 7.31 1.55 5.73
CA TYR A 50 6.32 2.51 5.23
C TYR A 50 5.87 2.20 3.80
N GLU A 51 6.74 1.64 2.94
CA GLU A 51 6.34 1.14 1.62
C GLU A 51 5.24 0.06 1.72
N ILE A 52 5.38 -0.90 2.65
CA ILE A 52 4.35 -1.92 2.90
C ILE A 52 3.09 -1.33 3.54
N ASP A 53 3.24 -0.53 4.60
CA ASP A 53 2.14 0.08 5.37
C ASP A 53 1.30 1.03 4.50
N ASN A 54 1.95 1.90 3.73
CA ASN A 54 1.28 2.82 2.83
C ASN A 54 0.59 2.10 1.67
N HIS A 55 1.20 1.04 1.12
CA HIS A 55 0.57 0.25 0.06
C HIS A 55 -0.73 -0.40 0.55
N GLN A 56 -0.76 -0.92 1.78
CA GLN A 56 -2.00 -1.41 2.40
C GLN A 56 -3.07 -0.33 2.41
N TYR A 57 -2.78 0.85 2.96
CA TYR A 57 -3.77 1.94 3.04
C TYR A 57 -4.21 2.45 1.67
N ALA A 58 -3.31 2.48 0.69
CA ALA A 58 -3.64 2.89 -0.67
C ALA A 58 -4.63 1.90 -1.31
N MET A 59 -4.43 0.59 -1.10
CA MET A 59 -5.36 -0.42 -1.61
C MET A 59 -6.69 -0.41 -0.87
N GLU A 60 -6.69 -0.23 0.46
CA GLU A 60 -7.94 -0.07 1.22
C GLU A 60 -8.75 1.14 0.74
N TYR A 61 -8.09 2.25 0.42
CA TYR A 61 -8.73 3.43 -0.16
C TYR A 61 -9.39 3.11 -1.50
N VAL A 62 -8.65 2.52 -2.44
CA VAL A 62 -9.15 2.21 -3.80
C VAL A 62 -10.23 1.13 -3.77
N LEU A 63 -10.15 0.17 -2.85
CA LEU A 63 -11.13 -0.91 -2.70
C LEU A 63 -12.34 -0.53 -1.84
N SER A 64 -12.38 0.68 -1.28
CA SER A 64 -13.53 1.14 -0.51
C SER A 64 -14.77 1.28 -1.40
N ALA A 65 -15.95 0.95 -0.86
CA ALA A 65 -17.19 0.90 -1.64
C ALA A 65 -17.49 2.22 -2.36
N ASN A 66 -17.26 3.36 -1.68
CA ASN A 66 -17.47 4.69 -2.26
C ASN A 66 -16.59 4.93 -3.49
N ILE A 67 -15.30 4.57 -3.41
CA ILE A 67 -14.34 4.78 -4.51
C ILE A 67 -14.62 3.84 -5.69
N LEU A 68 -15.07 2.61 -5.41
CA LEU A 68 -15.41 1.64 -6.46
C LEU A 68 -16.72 1.99 -7.20
N GLU A 69 -17.67 2.64 -6.54
CA GLU A 69 -18.91 3.11 -7.15
C GLU A 69 -18.72 4.42 -7.93
N GLU A 70 -17.73 5.22 -7.57
CA GLU A 70 -17.36 6.45 -8.27
C GLU A 70 -16.59 6.18 -9.57
N LYS A 71 -16.71 7.09 -10.54
CA LYS A 71 -15.86 7.05 -11.73
C LYS A 71 -14.44 7.43 -11.31
N PHE A 72 -13.48 6.53 -11.55
CA PHE A 72 -12.06 6.79 -11.31
C PHE A 72 -11.65 8.14 -11.90
N SER A 73 -11.06 8.99 -11.05
CA SER A 73 -10.75 10.38 -11.37
C SER A 73 -9.28 10.71 -11.11
N ILE A 74 -8.83 11.88 -11.57
CA ILE A 74 -7.50 12.41 -11.24
C ILE A 74 -7.38 12.61 -9.72
N ASP A 75 -8.43 13.05 -9.05
CA ASP A 75 -8.42 13.23 -7.59
C ASP A 75 -8.22 11.88 -6.87
N THR A 76 -8.84 10.82 -7.38
CA THR A 76 -8.62 9.45 -6.89
C THR A 76 -7.15 9.04 -7.01
N LEU A 77 -6.56 9.29 -8.19
CA LEU A 77 -5.15 9.00 -8.46
C LEU A 77 -4.20 9.80 -7.55
N LEU A 78 -4.43 11.10 -7.40
CA LEU A 78 -3.62 11.97 -6.56
C LEU A 78 -3.72 11.58 -5.09
N LYS A 79 -4.92 11.20 -4.62
CA LYS A 79 -5.10 10.73 -3.26
C LYS A 79 -4.39 9.41 -3.00
N MET A 80 -4.47 8.47 -3.94
CA MET A 80 -3.72 7.22 -3.86
C MET A 80 -2.22 7.48 -3.80
N HIS A 81 -1.70 8.38 -4.65
CA HIS A 81 -0.29 8.78 -4.63
C HIS A 81 0.11 9.48 -3.31
N GLU A 82 -0.77 10.31 -2.74
CA GLU A 82 -0.54 10.93 -1.43
C GLU A 82 -0.35 9.87 -0.33
N ILE A 83 -1.19 8.83 -0.34
CA ILE A 83 -1.12 7.73 0.63
C ILE A 83 0.17 6.92 0.43
N LEU A 84 0.46 6.50 -0.81
CA LEU A 84 1.66 5.71 -1.12
C LEU A 84 2.95 6.41 -0.67
N MET A 85 3.02 7.73 -0.83
CA MET A 85 4.23 8.52 -0.55
C MET A 85 4.31 9.07 0.87
N ASP A 86 3.34 8.77 1.75
CA ASP A 86 3.33 9.32 3.11
C ASP A 86 4.60 8.93 3.88
N LYS A 87 5.26 9.90 4.52
CA LYS A 87 6.55 9.74 5.24
C LYS A 87 7.75 9.28 4.39
N LEU A 88 7.56 8.97 3.12
CA LEU A 88 8.62 8.60 2.18
C LEU A 88 9.10 9.81 1.37
N HIS A 89 8.18 10.70 0.98
CA HIS A 89 8.50 11.86 0.14
C HIS A 89 7.74 13.13 0.52
N HIS A 90 8.39 14.29 0.36
CA HIS A 90 7.80 15.60 0.66
C HIS A 90 6.78 16.07 -0.39
N GLU A 91 6.87 15.59 -1.63
CA GLU A 91 6.00 15.99 -2.76
C GLU A 91 4.78 15.06 -2.97
N LYS A 92 4.31 14.42 -1.90
CA LYS A 92 3.13 13.54 -1.92
C LYS A 92 1.89 14.27 -2.47
N GLY A 93 1.11 13.60 -3.33
CA GLY A 93 -0.09 14.17 -3.96
C GLY A 93 0.17 15.14 -5.13
N SER A 94 1.38 15.17 -5.70
CA SER A 94 1.70 15.97 -6.90
C SER A 94 1.87 15.11 -8.17
N LEU A 95 1.68 15.71 -9.35
CA LEU A 95 1.80 15.04 -10.66
C LEU A 95 3.24 14.92 -11.19
N ASN A 96 4.23 15.44 -10.46
CA ASN A 96 5.59 15.66 -10.99
C ASN A 96 6.55 14.48 -10.78
N HIS A 97 6.06 13.30 -10.42
CA HIS A 97 6.89 12.12 -10.19
C HIS A 97 6.31 10.86 -10.85
N ASN A 98 7.18 9.87 -11.07
CA ASN A 98 6.77 8.51 -11.38
C ASN A 98 5.75 8.06 -10.34
N ILE A 99 4.50 7.93 -10.77
CA ILE A 99 3.47 7.28 -9.98
C ILE A 99 3.89 5.82 -9.94
N MET A 100 4.45 5.37 -8.81
CA MET A 100 4.73 3.96 -8.56
C MET A 100 3.37 3.24 -8.56
N LEU A 101 3.07 2.59 -9.69
CA LEU A 101 1.83 1.87 -9.97
C LEU A 101 1.99 0.36 -9.82
N PHE A 102 3.18 -0.12 -9.41
CA PHE A 102 3.54 -1.53 -9.50
C PHE A 102 4.06 -2.05 -8.19
#